data_AF-A0A0J7KQC2-F1
#
_entry.id   AF-A0A0J7KQC2-F1
#
_cell.length_a   1.000
_cell.length_b   1.000
_cell.length_c   1.000
_cell.angle_alpha   90.00
_cell.angle_beta   90.00
_cell.angle_gamma   90.00
#
_symmetry.space_group_name_H-M   'P 1'
#
loop_
_entity.id
_entity.type
_entity.pdbx_description
1 polymer ?
#
loop_
_entity_poly.entity_id
_entity_poly.type
_entity_poly.pdbx_seq_one_letter_code
_entity_poly.pdbx_strand_id
1 'polypeptide(L)' 'MDSQVCGDGRLIDVIDESWRKERLPIDDISTPVAELPDPESDNGDSHMTLKELEQKWNNLALSSLSDNHLHSPTPLHN' A
#
# COMPACT_ATOMS: atom_id res chain seq x y z
N MET A 1 -39.28 -7.23 36.70
CA MET A 1 -39.13 -6.00 35.89
C MET A 1 -37.68 -5.52 35.96
N ASP A 2 -36.79 -6.42 35.57
CA ASP A 2 -35.33 -6.37 35.73
C ASP A 2 -34.65 -6.27 34.35
N SER A 3 -35.44 -6.38 33.28
CA SER A 3 -35.08 -6.21 31.87
C SER A 3 -35.13 -4.75 31.38
N GLN A 4 -35.59 -3.81 32.21
CA GLN A 4 -35.67 -2.39 31.84
C GLN A 4 -34.65 -1.57 32.62
N VAL A 5 -33.71 -0.95 31.89
CA VAL A 5 -32.78 0.02 32.47
C VAL A 5 -33.54 1.32 32.72
N CYS A 6 -33.45 1.83 33.96
CA CYS A 6 -33.91 3.17 34.27
C CYS A 6 -32.81 4.15 33.81
N GLY A 7 -33.13 4.99 32.81
CA GLY A 7 -32.22 6.05 32.38
C GLY A 7 -32.13 7.14 33.45
N ASP A 8 -30.95 7.73 33.64
CA ASP A 8 -30.80 8.89 34.52
C ASP A 8 -31.52 10.10 33.90
N GLY A 9 -32.59 10.55 34.56
CA GLY A 9 -33.44 11.65 34.09
C GLY A 9 -32.66 12.94 33.84
N ARG A 10 -31.63 13.23 34.64
CA ARG A 10 -30.80 14.44 34.45
C ARG A 10 -30.02 14.38 33.14
N LEU A 11 -29.50 13.21 32.77
CA LEU A 11 -28.77 13.01 31.51
C LEU A 11 -29.72 13.17 30.31
N ILE A 12 -30.97 12.74 30.44
CA ILE A 12 -31.99 12.91 29.39
C ILE A 12 -32.34 14.39 29.17
N ASP A 13 -32.39 15.19 30.23
CA ASP A 13 -32.72 16.62 30.15
C ASP A 13 -31.59 17.48 29.57
N VAL A 14 -30.34 17.02 29.67
CA VAL A 14 -29.17 17.75 29.17
C VAL A 14 -28.94 17.51 27.67
N ILE A 15 -29.35 16.36 27.15
CA ILE A 15 -29.10 15.97 25.75
C ILE A 15 -30.24 16.49 24.87
N ASP A 16 -29.94 17.44 23.99
CA ASP A 16 -30.89 17.90 22.98
C ASP A 16 -31.11 16.88 21.85
N GLU A 17 -32.15 17.08 21.04
CA GLU A 17 -32.46 16.17 19.93
C GLU A 17 -31.39 16.13 18.84
N SER A 18 -30.62 17.21 18.66
CA SER A 18 -29.59 17.31 17.63
C SER A 18 -28.42 16.42 18.01
N TRP A 19 -27.95 16.53 19.24
CA TRP A 19 -26.87 15.70 19.79
C TRP A 19 -27.28 14.22 19.83
N ARG A 20 -28.54 13.92 20.15
CA ARG A 20 -29.05 12.53 20.14
C ARG A 20 -29.04 11.90 18.74
N LYS A 21 -29.22 12.70 17.69
CA LYS A 21 -29.26 12.25 16.28
C LYS A 21 -27.90 12.32 15.60
N GLU A 22 -26.95 13.01 16.20
CA GLU A 22 -25.60 13.18 15.69
C GLU A 22 -24.91 11.82 15.52
N ARG A 23 -24.17 11.68 14.43
CA ARG A 23 -23.35 10.51 14.13
C ARG A 23 -21.94 10.97 13.84
N LEU A 24 -20.96 10.24 14.36
CA LEU A 24 -19.57 10.47 14.01
C LEU A 24 -19.38 10.26 12.50
N PRO A 25 -18.54 11.09 11.85
CA PRO A 25 -18.18 10.87 10.46
C PRO A 25 -17.46 9.51 10.32
N ILE A 26 -17.56 8.93 9.12
CA ILE A 26 -16.70 7.82 8.74
C ILE A 26 -15.36 8.44 8.34
N ASP A 27 -14.31 8.12 9.07
CA ASP A 27 -12.97 8.62 8.83
C ASP A 27 -12.07 7.50 8.30
N ASP A 28 -11.16 7.85 7.40
CA ASP A 28 -10.22 6.91 6.81
C ASP A 28 -8.99 6.75 7.70
N ILE A 29 -8.42 5.55 7.72
CA ILE A 29 -7.16 5.31 8.41
C ILE A 29 -5.98 5.54 7.47
N SER A 30 -4.90 6.13 7.98
CA SER A 30 -3.65 6.25 7.23
C SER A 30 -3.00 4.88 7.11
N THR A 31 -2.96 4.34 5.89
CA THR A 31 -2.31 3.08 5.57
C THR A 31 -0.92 3.34 4.96
N PRO A 32 0.12 2.60 5.38
CA PRO A 32 1.46 2.77 4.82
C PRO A 32 1.50 2.24 3.39
N VAL A 33 1.48 3.14 2.41
CA VAL A 33 1.43 2.82 0.96
C VAL A 33 2.55 1.87 0.54
N ALA A 34 3.74 1.98 1.15
CA ALA A 34 4.88 1.12 0.84
C ALA A 34 4.65 -0.37 1.16
N GLU A 35 3.75 -0.68 2.10
CA GLU A 35 3.38 -2.05 2.49
C GLU A 35 2.16 -2.55 1.70
N LEU A 36 1.64 -1.76 0.75
CA LEU A 36 0.57 -2.18 -0.14
C LEU A 36 1.15 -2.79 -1.42
N PRO A 37 0.44 -3.75 -2.06
CA PRO A 37 0.81 -4.25 -3.37
C PRO A 37 0.78 -3.16 -4.44
N ASP A 38 1.62 -3.31 -5.46
CA ASP A 38 1.65 -2.39 -6.60
C ASP A 38 0.33 -2.48 -7.41
N PRO A 39 -0.44 -1.37 -7.51
CA PRO A 39 -1.69 -1.35 -8.26
C PRO A 39 -1.49 -1.43 -9.78
N GLU A 40 -0.29 -1.15 -10.30
CA GLU A 40 0.02 -1.13 -11.74
C GLU A 40 0.68 -2.42 -12.25
N SER A 41 0.85 -3.43 -11.38
CA SER A 41 1.51 -4.70 -11.74
C SER A 41 0.64 -5.56 -12.65
N ASP A 42 0.78 -5.35 -13.97
CA ASP A 42 0.14 -6.15 -15.04
C ASP A 42 0.81 -7.55 -15.19
N ASN A 43 1.99 -7.73 -14.62
CA ASN A 43 2.87 -8.88 -14.86
C ASN A 43 2.78 -10.00 -13.81
N GLY A 44 1.75 -10.01 -12.96
CA GLY A 44 1.47 -11.10 -12.02
C GLY A 44 2.33 -11.15 -10.74
N ASP A 45 3.20 -10.15 -10.53
CA ASP A 45 3.94 -9.97 -9.26
C ASP A 45 3.09 -9.21 -8.22
N SER A 46 1.76 -9.23 -8.38
CA SER A 46 0.75 -8.48 -7.61
C SER A 46 0.66 -8.91 -6.13
N HIS A 47 1.50 -9.83 -5.67
CA HIS A 47 1.60 -10.29 -4.29
C HIS A 47 2.69 -9.56 -3.49
N MET A 48 3.59 -8.82 -4.15
CA MET A 48 4.68 -8.10 -3.50
C MET A 48 4.30 -6.65 -3.22
N THR A 49 4.72 -6.16 -2.06
CA THR A 49 4.55 -4.77 -1.66
C THR A 49 5.49 -3.85 -2.45
N LEU A 50 5.15 -2.57 -2.58
CA LEU A 50 6.02 -1.58 -3.24
C LEU A 50 7.43 -1.54 -2.62
N LYS A 51 7.52 -1.69 -1.30
CA LYS A 51 8.79 -1.76 -0.57
C LYS A 51 9.63 -2.97 -0.93
N GLU A 52 9.01 -4.14 -1.09
CA GLU A 52 9.71 -5.37 -1.50
C GLU A 52 10.18 -5.27 -2.96
N LEU A 53 9.36 -4.66 -3.83
CA LEU A 53 9.72 -4.46 -5.22
C LEU A 53 10.95 -3.55 -5.39
N GLU A 54 11.05 -2.48 -4.60
CA GLU A 54 12.22 -1.59 -4.61
C GLU A 54 13.51 -2.33 -4.18
N GLN A 55 13.39 -3.30 -3.28
CA GLN A 55 14.51 -4.12 -2.81
C GLN A 55 14.91 -5.22 -3.80
N LYS A 56 14.10 -5.48 -4.83
CA LYS A 56 14.36 -6.51 -5.84
C LYS A 56 15.47 -6.06 -6.79
N TRP A 57 16.53 -6.86 -6.87
CA TRP A 57 17.64 -6.62 -7.79
C TRP A 57 17.27 -7.05 -9.21
N ASN A 58 16.91 -6.09 -10.06
CA ASN A 58 16.56 -6.36 -11.46
C ASN A 58 17.74 -6.15 -12.44
N ASN A 59 18.86 -5.58 -11.99
CA ASN A 59 20.01 -5.31 -12.85
C ASN A 59 20.93 -6.54 -12.94
N LEU A 60 20.90 -7.23 -14.08
CA LEU A 60 21.77 -8.37 -14.38
C LEU A 60 23.10 -7.97 -15.04
N ALA A 61 23.35 -6.68 -15.26
CA ALA A 61 24.55 -6.15 -15.93
C ALA A 61 24.85 -6.74 -17.32
N LEU A 62 23.85 -7.33 -17.99
CA LEU A 62 24.02 -8.01 -19.28
C LEU A 62 24.47 -7.06 -20.40
N SER A 63 24.21 -5.77 -20.28
CA SER A 63 24.72 -4.75 -21.22
C SER A 63 26.24 -4.76 -21.34
N SER A 64 26.97 -5.15 -20.29
CA SER A 64 28.43 -5.26 -20.33
C SER A 64 28.96 -6.40 -21.22
N LEU A 65 28.12 -7.40 -21.52
CA LEU A 65 28.50 -8.52 -22.39
C LEU A 65 28.50 -8.12 -23.88
N SER A 66 27.63 -7.19 -24.27
CA SER A 66 27.54 -6.67 -25.65
C SER A 66 28.76 -5.84 -26.06
N ASP A 67 29.32 -5.05 -25.15
CA ASP A 67 30.49 -4.21 -25.43
C ASP A 67 31.77 -5.02 -25.65
N ASN A 68 31.91 -6.18 -24.98
CA ASN A 68 33.06 -7.07 -25.15
C ASN A 68 33.11 -7.78 -26.51
N HIS A 69 31.98 -7.91 -27.22
CA HIS A 69 31.94 -8.61 -28.51
C HIS A 69 32.33 -7.72 -29.70
N LEU A 70 32.35 -6.39 -29.53
CA LEU A 70 32.78 -5.45 -30.57
C LEU A 70 34.30 -5.22 -30.59
N HIS A 71 35.01 -5.60 -29.52
CA HIS A 71 36.46 -5.42 -29.38
C HIS A 71 37.21 -6.74 -29.56
N SER A 72 36.86 -7.53 -30.57
CA SER A 72 37.74 -8.60 -31.06
C SER A 72 38.65 -8.01 -32.15
N PRO A 73 39.98 -7.91 -31.93
CA PRO A 73 40.88 -7.60 -33.03
C PRO A 73 40.96 -8.86 -33.89
N THR A 74 40.18 -8.92 -34.98
CA THR A 74 40.43 -9.93 -36.02
C THR A 74 41.87 -9.75 -36.52
N PRO A 75 42.77 -10.72 -36.33
CA PRO A 75 44.05 -10.66 -37.01
C PRO A 75 43.80 -10.93 -38.49
N LEU A 76 44.08 -9.95 -39.34
CA LEU A 76 44.26 -10.13 -40.78
C LEU A 76 45.39 -11.16 -40.98
N HIS A 77 45.02 -12.39 -41.33
CA HIS A 77 45.94 -13.38 -41.86
C HIS A 77 45.98 -13.22 -43.38
N ASN A 78 47.17 -12.90 -43.88
CA ASN A 78 47.58 -12.86 -45.29
C ASN A 78 47.87 -14.27 -45.80
#